data_AF-A0A644XEN8-F1
#
_entry.id   AF-A0A644XEN8-F1
#
_cell.length_a   1.000
_cell.length_b   1.000
_cell.length_c   1.000
_cell.angle_alpha   90.00
_cell.angle_beta   90.00
_cell.angle_gamma   90.00
#
_symmetry.space_group_name_H-M   'P 1'
#
loop_
_entity.id
_entity.type
_entity.pdbx_description
1 polymer ?
#
loop_
_entity_poly.entity_id
_entity_poly.type
_entity_poly.pdbx_seq_one_letter_code
_entity_poly.pdbx_strand_id
1 'polypeptide(L)'
;MTLASIFYGLLIAIIPACLVLFVFGGNLKKLIVIILFSWVGFWLGHLLASWRGWNFITMGPIKLGTALIFSIGFSILGSWLNNIQPMTTKK
;
A
#
# COMPACT_ATOMS: atom_id res chain seq x y z
N MET A 1 -14.16 -12.41 4.34
CA MET A 1 -12.86 -12.96 3.88
C MET A 1 -12.39 -14.01 4.88
N THR A 2 -11.61 -15.00 4.47
CA THR A 2 -11.00 -15.98 5.39
C THR A 2 -9.74 -15.37 6.03
N LEU A 3 -9.33 -15.89 7.20
CA LEU A 3 -8.14 -15.40 7.91
C LEU A 3 -6.88 -15.48 7.02
N ALA A 4 -6.73 -16.57 6.26
CA ALA A 4 -5.61 -16.75 5.33
C ALA A 4 -5.52 -15.65 4.27
N SER A 5 -6.66 -15.16 3.75
CA SER A 5 -6.67 -14.07 2.79
C SER A 5 -6.17 -12.75 3.37
N ILE A 6 -6.41 -12.49 4.66
CA ILE A 6 -5.94 -11.27 5.32
C ILE A 6 -4.41 -11.26 5.36
N PHE A 7 -3.79 -12.35 5.78
CA PHE A 7 -2.33 -12.49 5.77
C PHE A 7 -1.74 -12.37 4.37
N TYR A 8 -2.38 -13.00 3.37
CA TYR A 8 -1.95 -12.92 1.99
C TYR A 8 -1.98 -11.48 1.45
N GLY A 9 -3.05 -10.73 1.70
CA GLY A 9 -3.15 -9.32 1.30
C GLY A 9 -2.10 -8.45 1.98
N LEU A 10 -1.83 -8.70 3.26
CA LEU A 10 -0.83 -7.97 4.05
C LEU A 10 0.60 -8.20 3.53
N LEU A 11 0.92 -9.44 3.13
CA LEU A 11 2.19 -9.77 2.44
C LEU A 11 2.29 -9.08 1.08
N ILE A 12 1.25 -9.16 0.25
CA ILE A 12 1.28 -8.57 -1.09
C ILE A 12 1.47 -7.06 -1.04
N ALA A 13 0.82 -6.39 -0.10
CA ALA A 13 0.92 -4.94 0.04
C ALA A 13 2.33 -4.45 0.42
N ILE A 14 3.23 -5.33 0.88
CA ILE A 14 4.63 -4.96 1.13
C ILE A 14 5.40 -4.80 -0.20
N ILE A 15 5.05 -5.54 -1.25
CA ILE A 15 5.70 -5.48 -2.56
C ILE A 15 5.67 -4.07 -3.15
N PRO A 16 4.50 -3.41 -3.32
CA PRO A 16 4.44 -2.04 -3.84
C PRO A 16 5.06 -1.02 -2.88
N ALA A 17 5.01 -1.25 -1.56
CA ALA A 17 5.68 -0.39 -0.59
C ALA A 17 7.21 -0.39 -0.79
N CYS A 18 7.81 -1.58 -0.93
CA CYS A 18 9.23 -1.74 -1.23
C CYS A 18 9.59 -1.17 -2.60
N LEU A 19 8.76 -1.39 -3.62
CA LEU A 19 8.98 -0.86 -4.96
C LEU A 19 9.01 0.67 -4.96
N VAL A 20 8.08 1.31 -4.25
CA VAL A 20 8.07 2.77 -4.08
C VAL A 20 9.29 3.25 -3.28
N LEU A 21 9.67 2.57 -2.20
CA LEU A 21 10.88 2.96 -1.46
C LEU A 21 12.13 2.85 -2.34
N PHE A 22 12.22 1.82 -3.19
CA PHE A 22 13.34 1.61 -4.11
C PHE A 22 13.40 2.71 -5.18
N VAL A 23 12.27 3.10 -5.75
CA VAL A 23 12.20 4.14 -6.79
C VAL A 23 12.48 5.54 -6.24
N PHE A 24 11.93 5.88 -5.07
CA PHE A 24 12.05 7.24 -4.53
C PHE A 24 13.23 7.43 -3.56
N GLY A 25 13.89 6.34 -3.17
CA GLY A 25 14.90 6.35 -2.12
C GLY A 25 14.32 6.71 -0.74
N GLY A 26 15.06 6.36 0.32
CA GLY A 26 14.66 6.70 1.68
C GLY A 26 15.41 6.01 2.80
N ASN A 27 15.06 6.37 4.02
CA ASN A 27 15.55 5.78 5.27
C ASN A 27 14.59 4.70 5.80
N LEU A 28 15.05 3.87 6.73
CA LEU A 28 14.23 2.85 7.41
C LEU A 28 12.94 3.43 8.05
N LYS A 29 12.97 4.67 8.55
CA LYS A 29 11.77 5.33 9.07
C LYS A 29 10.70 5.55 7.99
N LYS A 30 11.13 5.90 6.77
CA LYS A 30 10.25 6.09 5.61
C LYS A 30 9.63 4.77 5.16
N LEU A 31 10.36 3.66 5.27
CA LEU A 31 9.85 2.32 4.96
C LEU A 31 8.60 1.98 5.79
N ILE A 32 8.66 2.20 7.11
CA ILE A 32 7.55 1.90 8.02
C ILE A 32 6.29 2.70 7.63
N VAL A 33 6.46 4.00 7.36
CA VAL A 33 5.34 4.87 6.95
C VAL A 33 4.74 4.43 5.62
N ILE A 34 5.58 4.09 4.63
CA ILE A 34 5.11 3.65 3.31
C ILE A 34 4.41 2.29 3.39
N ILE A 35 4.88 1.36 4.23
CA ILE A 35 4.20 0.06 4.44
C ILE A 35 2.81 0.28 5.03
N LEU A 36 2.68 1.12 6.05
CA LEU A 36 1.37 1.43 6.65
C LEU A 36 0.42 2.07 5.63
N PHE A 37 0.91 3.04 4.86
CA PHE A 37 0.13 3.64 3.77
C PHE A 37 -0.27 2.61 2.71
N SER A 38 0.64 1.70 2.36
CA SER A 38 0.38 0.63 1.42
C SER A 38 -0.73 -0.30 1.88
N TRP A 39 -0.73 -0.70 3.16
CA TRP A 39 -1.80 -1.50 3.75
C TRP A 39 -3.13 -0.78 3.68
N VAL A 40 -3.17 0.50 4.05
CA VAL A 40 -4.40 1.30 3.98
C VAL A 40 -4.91 1.37 2.54
N GLY A 41 -4.04 1.68 1.57
CA GLY A 41 -4.39 1.70 0.15
C GLY A 41 -4.89 0.35 -0.36
N PHE A 42 -4.23 -0.75 0.02
CA PHE A 42 -4.61 -2.09 -0.39
C PHE A 42 -6.02 -2.46 0.08
N TRP A 43 -6.31 -2.24 1.36
CA TRP A 43 -7.63 -2.53 1.94
C TRP A 43 -8.71 -1.61 1.38
N LEU A 44 -8.42 -0.31 1.20
CA LEU A 44 -9.35 0.62 0.56
C LEU A 44 -9.68 0.22 -0.88
N GLY A 45 -8.67 -0.13 -1.68
CA GLY A 45 -8.87 -0.57 -3.07
C GLY A 45 -9.63 -1.90 -3.16
N HIS A 46 -9.44 -2.79 -2.19
CA HIS A 46 -10.22 -4.02 -2.09
C HIS A 46 -11.70 -3.73 -1.77
N LEU A 47 -11.96 -2.89 -0.76
CA LEU A 47 -13.32 -2.52 -0.34
C LEU A 47 -14.06 -1.77 -1.44
N LEU A 48 -13.42 -0.80 -2.09
CA LEU A 48 -13.97 -0.05 -3.21
C LEU A 48 -14.36 -0.96 -4.38
N ALA A 49 -13.51 -1.93 -4.70
CA ALA A 49 -13.81 -2.88 -5.76
C ALA A 49 -14.91 -3.87 -5.38
N SER A 50 -14.98 -4.27 -4.11
CA SER A 50 -16.07 -5.10 -3.60
C SER A 50 -17.41 -4.35 -3.70
N TRP A 51 -17.43 -3.07 -3.31
CA TRP A 51 -18.63 -2.25 -3.36
C TRP A 51 -19.10 -1.97 -4.80
N ARG A 52 -18.16 -1.75 -5.73
CA ARG A 52 -18.48 -1.46 -7.14
C ARG A 52 -18.61 -2.69 -8.02
N GLY A 53 -18.36 -3.89 -7.48
CA GLY A 53 -18.38 -5.15 -8.23
C GLY A 53 -17.24 -5.29 -9.25
N TRP A 54 -16.14 -4.56 -9.10
CA TRP A 54 -15.01 -4.60 -10.03
C TRP A 54 -14.20 -5.89 -9.85
N ASN A 55 -14.11 -6.69 -10.92
CA ASN A 55 -13.47 -8.02 -10.94
C ASN A 55 -12.22 -8.05 -11.82
N PHE A 56 -11.41 -7.00 -11.83
CA PHE A 56 -10.25 -6.89 -12.73
C PHE A 56 -9.28 -8.07 -12.63
N ILE A 57 -8.78 -8.33 -11.42
CA ILE A 57 -7.94 -9.48 -11.09
C ILE A 57 -8.37 -9.94 -9.71
N THR A 58 -8.88 -11.16 -9.61
CA THR A 58 -9.39 -11.75 -8.37
C THR A 58 -8.60 -12.99 -8.02
N MET A 59 -8.09 -13.06 -6.79
CA MET A 59 -7.37 -14.23 -6.28
C MET A 59 -8.03 -14.66 -4.97
N GLY A 60 -8.73 -15.78 -5.03
CA GLY A 60 -9.67 -16.17 -3.98
C GLY A 60 -10.71 -15.06 -3.72
N PRO A 61 -10.95 -14.65 -2.46
CA PRO A 61 -11.89 -13.57 -2.14
C PRO A 61 -11.30 -12.17 -2.36
N ILE A 62 -10.02 -12.01 -2.72
CA ILE A 62 -9.38 -10.70 -2.82
C ILE A 62 -9.45 -10.17 -4.25
N LYS A 63 -9.91 -8.93 -4.39
CA LYS A 63 -9.80 -8.13 -5.62
C LYS A 63 -8.38 -7.56 -5.74
N LEU A 64 -7.41 -8.41 -6.09
CA LEU A 64 -5.99 -8.05 -6.13
C LEU A 64 -5.68 -6.89 -7.06
N GLY A 65 -6.29 -6.84 -8.25
CA GLY A 65 -5.92 -5.83 -9.26
C GLY A 65 -6.15 -4.41 -8.74
N THR A 66 -7.35 -4.13 -8.25
CA THR A 66 -7.71 -2.83 -7.69
C THR A 66 -6.99 -2.55 -6.38
N ALA A 67 -6.81 -3.57 -5.52
CA ALA A 67 -6.06 -3.43 -4.28
C ALA A 67 -4.60 -3.02 -4.54
N LEU A 68 -3.94 -3.60 -5.55
CA LEU A 68 -2.59 -3.24 -5.97
C LEU A 68 -2.51 -1.80 -6.50
N ILE A 69 -3.46 -1.39 -7.35
CA ILE A 69 -3.48 -0.03 -7.91
C ILE A 69 -3.59 1.01 -6.79
N PHE A 70 -4.53 0.82 -5.87
CA PHE A 70 -4.70 1.74 -4.74
C PHE A 70 -3.52 1.68 -3.76
N SER A 71 -2.96 0.50 -3.52
CA SER A 71 -1.78 0.30 -2.68
C SER A 71 -0.57 1.07 -3.23
N ILE A 72 -0.29 0.96 -4.53
CA ILE A 72 0.77 1.74 -5.20
C ILE A 72 0.48 3.24 -5.08
N GLY A 73 -0.75 3.67 -5.39
CA GLY A 73 -1.15 5.08 -5.30
C GLY A 73 -0.95 5.67 -3.90
N PHE A 74 -1.40 4.96 -2.86
CA PHE A 74 -1.21 5.38 -1.47
C PHE A 74 0.25 5.33 -1.03
N SER A 75 1.04 4.32 -1.45
CA SER A 75 2.47 4.28 -1.16
C SER A 75 3.21 5.49 -1.75
N ILE A 76 2.86 5.90 -2.98
CA ILE A 76 3.40 7.11 -3.61
C ILE A 76 3.00 8.35 -2.82
N LEU A 77 1.72 8.48 -2.43
CA LEU A 77 1.25 9.58 -1.60
C LEU A 77 1.97 9.64 -0.24
N GLY A 78 2.18 8.49 0.40
CA GLY A 78 2.95 8.39 1.65
C GLY A 78 4.41 8.78 1.47
N SER A 79 5.03 8.38 0.35
CA SER A 79 6.40 8.80 -0.01
C SER A 79 6.50 10.31 -0.24
N TRP A 80 5.49 10.90 -0.92
CA TRP A 80 5.40 12.34 -1.16
C TRP A 80 5.23 13.13 0.14
N LEU A 81 4.33 12.70 1.02
CA LEU A 81 4.10 13.33 2.32
C LEU A 81 5.36 13.34 3.19
N ASN A 82 6.14 12.26 3.14
CA ASN A 82 7.41 12.18 3.86
C ASN A 82 8.50 13.07 3.25
N ASN A 83 8.49 13.35 1.94
CA ASN A 83 9.41 14.30 1.32
C ASN A 83 9.08 15.77 1.68
N ILE A 84 7.83 16.06 2.05
CA ILE A 84 7.41 17.40 2.51
C ILE A 84 7.85 17.67 3.95
N GLN A 85 8.31 16.66 4.68
CA GLN A 85 8.99 16.85 5.95
C GLN A 85 10.50 16.94 5.70
N PRO A 86 11.08 18.14 5.43
CA PRO A 86 12.50 18.30 5.68
C PRO A 86 12.68 17.95 7.15
N MET A 87 13.66 17.08 7.42
CA MET A 87 14.00 16.66 8.77
C MET A 87 13.98 17.89 9.66
N THR A 88 13.04 17.93 10.62
CA THR A 88 13.17 18.83 11.76
C THR A 88 14.51 18.47 12.37
N THR A 89 15.52 19.28 12.06
CA THR A 89 16.81 19.34 12.71
C THR A 89 16.51 19.59 14.18
N LYS A 90 16.35 18.50 14.93
CA LYS A 90 16.38 18.57 16.38
C LYS A 90 17.85 18.71 16.73
N LYS A 91 18.19 19.98 16.98
CA LYS A 91 19.45 20.51 17.49
C LYS A 91 19.90 19.77 18.75
#